data_AF-A0A5C7FPW1-F1
#
_entry.id   AF-A0A5C7FPW1-F1
#
_cell.length_a   1.000
_cell.length_b   1.000
_cell.length_c   1.000
_cell.angle_alpha   90.00
_cell.angle_beta   90.00
_cell.angle_gamma   90.00
#
_symmetry.space_group_name_H-M   'P 1'
#
loop_
_entity.id
_entity.type
_entity.pdbx_description
1 polymer ?
#
loop_
_entity_poly.entity_id
_entity_poly.type
_entity_poly.pdbx_seq_one_letter_code
_entity_poly.pdbx_strand_id
1 'polypeptide(L)'
;MAKRQRRSLKERLEHITQAGIQPPPGRIPPDDQLPDLNERVAQILGIIQAAPIKADAMVYLIMYDITDNKVRREIANYLITAGCTRIQKSVYLIKTANARFEEIHDTLREVNELYANDDSIILVPVNSSDVRGMKLIGQNVDIQLITDPPNTLFF
;
A
#
# COMPACT_ATOMS: atom_id res chain seq x y z
N MET A 1 6.27 27.58 -37.08
CA MET A 1 6.41 27.57 -35.60
C MET A 1 6.83 26.17 -35.16
N ALA A 2 7.99 26.00 -34.56
CA ALA A 2 8.51 24.69 -34.19
C ALA A 2 7.79 24.15 -32.94
N LYS A 3 7.20 22.95 -33.04
CA LYS A 3 6.60 22.22 -31.92
C LYS A 3 7.72 21.88 -30.92
N ARG A 4 7.72 22.52 -29.75
CA ARG A 4 8.68 22.24 -28.67
C ARG A 4 8.46 20.79 -28.21
N GLN A 5 9.38 19.89 -28.54
CA GLN A 5 9.30 18.48 -28.15
C GLN A 5 9.31 18.39 -26.62
N ARG A 6 8.31 17.70 -26.03
CA ARG A 6 8.26 17.48 -24.58
C ARG A 6 9.43 16.58 -24.17
N ARG A 7 10.25 17.04 -23.22
CA ARG A 7 11.33 16.27 -22.57
C ARG A 7 10.80 14.95 -21.99
N SER A 8 11.64 13.93 -21.96
CA SER A 8 11.31 12.63 -21.33
C SER A 8 11.09 12.79 -19.82
N LEU A 9 10.39 11.84 -19.16
CA LEU A 9 10.19 11.85 -17.71
C LEU A 9 11.54 11.91 -16.97
N LYS A 10 12.52 11.13 -17.44
CA LYS A 10 13.88 11.09 -16.90
C LYS A 10 14.57 12.45 -17.01
N GLU A 11 14.60 13.06 -18.19
CA GLU A 11 15.20 14.38 -18.43
C GLU A 11 14.55 15.48 -17.58
N ARG A 12 13.23 15.40 -17.39
CA ARG A 12 12.48 16.35 -16.55
C ARG A 12 12.86 16.20 -15.08
N LEU A 13 12.95 14.97 -14.59
CA LEU A 13 13.32 14.69 -13.19
C LEU A 13 14.79 15.01 -12.93
N GLU A 14 15.70 14.72 -13.85
CA GLU A 14 17.12 15.08 -13.75
C GLU A 14 17.31 16.59 -13.57
N HIS A 15 16.55 17.40 -14.30
CA HIS A 15 16.56 18.85 -14.16
C HIS A 15 16.02 19.32 -12.80
N ILE A 16 15.04 18.60 -12.22
CA ILE A 16 14.52 18.90 -10.88
C ILE A 16 15.56 18.50 -9.82
N THR A 17 16.23 17.36 -9.98
CA THR A 17 17.33 16.92 -9.11
C THR A 17 18.50 17.90 -9.13
N GLN A 18 18.89 18.38 -10.31
CA GLN A 18 19.93 19.39 -10.49
C GLN A 18 19.54 20.74 -9.86
N ALA A 19 18.24 21.06 -9.80
CA ALA A 19 17.72 22.23 -9.09
C ALA A 19 17.68 22.06 -7.56
N GLY A 20 18.09 20.90 -7.04
CA GLY A 20 18.16 20.58 -5.61
C GLY A 20 16.87 19.98 -5.07
N ILE A 21 16.68 18.67 -5.24
CA ILE A 21 15.65 17.93 -4.49
C ILE A 21 16.18 17.72 -3.08
N GLN A 22 15.65 18.46 -2.12
CA GLN A 22 15.84 18.15 -0.72
C GLN A 22 14.68 17.28 -0.23
N PRO A 23 14.94 16.22 0.55
CA PRO A 23 13.87 15.54 1.26
C PRO A 23 13.18 16.57 2.17
N PRO A 24 11.85 16.50 2.34
CA PRO A 24 11.15 17.42 3.21
C PRO A 24 11.78 17.40 4.61
N PRO A 25 12.16 18.56 5.17
CA PRO A 25 12.73 18.61 6.50
C PRO A 25 11.62 18.31 7.51
N GLY A 26 11.69 17.15 8.17
CA GLY A 26 10.72 16.83 9.21
C GLY A 26 10.89 15.44 9.81
N ARG A 27 10.75 15.37 11.14
CA ARG A 27 10.46 14.11 11.82
C ARG A 27 9.17 13.55 11.26
N ILE A 28 9.19 12.29 10.81
CA ILE A 28 7.99 11.56 10.46
C ILE A 28 7.17 11.42 11.75
N PRO A 29 5.90 11.85 11.80
CA PRO A 29 5.03 11.62 12.95
C PRO A 29 5.06 10.13 13.35
N PRO A 30 5.02 9.78 14.65
CA PRO A 30 5.04 8.38 15.08
C PRO A 30 4.02 7.51 14.35
N ASP A 31 2.81 8.05 14.14
CA ASP A 31 1.71 7.37 13.43
C ASP A 31 1.96 7.15 11.93
N ASP A 32 2.96 7.80 11.35
CA ASP A 32 3.39 7.65 9.96
C ASP A 32 4.70 6.84 9.83
N GLN A 33 5.28 6.39 10.95
CA GLN A 33 6.45 5.50 10.92
C GLN A 33 5.99 4.13 10.42
N LEU A 34 6.58 3.72 9.30
CA LEU A 34 6.37 2.40 8.73
C LEU A 34 7.53 1.49 9.13
N PRO A 35 7.28 0.18 9.28
CA PRO A 35 8.34 -0.82 9.35
C PRO A 35 9.28 -0.69 8.15
N ASP A 36 10.49 -1.21 8.26
CA ASP A 36 11.43 -1.14 7.15
C ASP A 36 10.91 -1.90 5.91
N LEU A 37 11.55 -1.67 4.76
CA LEU A 37 11.10 -2.26 3.52
C LEU A 37 11.08 -3.80 3.56
N ASN A 38 12.09 -4.43 4.16
CA ASN A 38 12.18 -5.89 4.25
C ASN A 38 11.11 -6.44 5.19
N GLU A 39 10.87 -5.78 6.33
CA GLU A 39 9.78 -6.14 7.25
C GLU A 39 8.42 -6.09 6.55
N ARG A 40 8.16 -5.03 5.78
CA ARG A 40 6.92 -4.90 5.00
C ARG A 40 6.78 -5.99 3.93
N VAL A 41 7.88 -6.34 3.24
CA VAL A 41 7.89 -7.45 2.28
C VAL A 41 7.57 -8.78 2.96
N ALA A 42 8.16 -9.04 4.13
CA ALA A 42 7.88 -10.23 4.92
C ALA A 42 6.40 -10.31 5.35
N GLN A 43 5.81 -9.18 5.76
CA GLN A 43 4.39 -9.11 6.10
C GLN A 43 3.49 -9.40 4.89
N ILE A 44 3.79 -8.81 3.72
CA ILE A 44 3.06 -9.08 2.48
C ILE A 44 3.10 -10.58 2.15
N LEU A 45 4.30 -11.18 2.19
CA LEU A 45 4.47 -12.62 1.96
C LEU A 45 3.69 -13.45 2.96
N GLY A 46 3.73 -13.08 4.25
CA GLY A 46 2.98 -13.76 5.30
C GLY A 46 1.46 -13.76 5.04
N ILE A 47 0.90 -12.65 4.60
CA ILE A 47 -0.53 -12.54 4.25
C ILE A 47 -0.88 -13.45 3.08
N ILE A 48 -0.05 -13.45 2.03
CA ILE A 48 -0.28 -14.24 0.83
C ILE A 48 -0.18 -15.75 1.14
N GLN A 49 0.86 -16.15 1.86
CA GLN A 49 1.21 -17.54 2.12
C GLN A 49 0.42 -18.16 3.29
N ALA A 50 -0.17 -17.34 4.16
CA ALA A 50 -0.99 -17.83 5.26
C ALA A 50 -2.05 -18.81 4.74
N ALA A 51 -2.17 -19.97 5.38
CA ALA A 51 -3.25 -20.90 5.06
C ALA A 51 -4.60 -20.17 5.17
N PRO A 52 -5.54 -20.40 4.24
CA PRO A 52 -6.84 -19.76 4.31
C PRO A 52 -7.51 -20.11 5.65
N ILE A 53 -7.83 -19.09 6.44
CA ILE A 53 -8.47 -19.25 7.77
C ILE A 53 -9.83 -19.95 7.62
N LYS A 54 -10.50 -19.72 6.47
CA LYS A 54 -11.70 -20.39 5.98
C LYS A 54 -11.60 -20.52 4.46
N ALA A 55 -12.33 -21.45 3.86
CA ALA A 55 -12.29 -21.73 2.42
C ALA A 55 -12.62 -20.52 1.52
N ASP A 56 -13.27 -19.48 2.07
CA ASP A 56 -13.70 -18.26 1.41
C ASP A 56 -12.78 -17.05 1.64
N ALA A 57 -11.63 -17.22 2.31
CA ALA A 57 -10.74 -16.11 2.62
C ALA A 57 -10.00 -15.60 1.37
N MET A 58 -10.18 -14.31 1.05
CA MET A 58 -9.53 -13.61 -0.06
C MET A 58 -8.60 -12.51 0.46
N VAL A 59 -7.70 -12.03 -0.40
CA VAL A 59 -6.86 -10.88 -0.10
C VAL A 59 -7.53 -9.62 -0.62
N TYR A 60 -7.55 -8.57 0.19
CA TYR A 60 -8.09 -7.27 -0.16
C TYR A 60 -7.02 -6.20 -0.02
N LEU A 61 -6.97 -5.32 -1.01
CA LEU A 61 -6.14 -4.13 -1.04
C LEU A 61 -7.01 -2.91 -0.72
N ILE A 62 -6.61 -2.16 0.30
CA ILE A 62 -7.29 -0.94 0.73
C ILE A 62 -6.33 0.23 0.53
N MET A 63 -6.75 1.23 -0.22
CA MET A 63 -5.99 2.43 -0.53
C MET A 63 -6.84 3.66 -0.25
N TYR A 64 -6.23 4.75 0.17
CA TYR A 64 -6.95 6.00 0.32
C TYR A 64 -6.11 7.20 -0.09
N ASP A 65 -6.80 8.26 -0.49
CA ASP A 65 -6.28 9.62 -0.57
C ASP A 65 -7.15 10.48 0.33
N ILE A 66 -6.64 10.75 1.54
CA ILE A 66 -7.34 11.52 2.58
C ILE A 66 -6.49 12.73 2.93
N THR A 67 -7.09 13.90 2.78
CA THR A 67 -6.42 15.19 2.94
C THR A 67 -6.19 15.51 4.42
N ASP A 68 -7.22 15.37 5.26
CA ASP A 68 -7.14 15.74 6.68
C ASP A 68 -6.31 14.73 7.48
N ASN A 69 -5.31 15.24 8.20
CA ASN A 69 -4.38 14.41 8.97
C ASN A 69 -5.05 13.67 10.13
N LYS A 70 -6.07 14.26 10.76
CA LYS A 70 -6.78 13.65 11.90
C LYS A 70 -7.66 12.52 11.39
N VAL A 71 -8.46 12.77 10.35
CA VAL A 71 -9.31 11.76 9.71
C VAL A 71 -8.46 10.58 9.23
N ARG A 72 -7.36 10.87 8.53
CA ARG A 72 -6.43 9.83 8.07
C ARG A 72 -5.88 8.99 9.21
N ARG A 73 -5.56 9.60 10.36
CA ARG A 73 -5.08 8.88 11.54
C ARG A 73 -6.14 7.97 12.12
N GLU A 74 -7.38 8.43 12.25
CA GLU A 74 -8.48 7.59 12.77
C GLU A 74 -8.74 6.40 11.85
N ILE A 75 -8.77 6.62 10.53
CA ILE A 75 -8.91 5.53 9.55
C ILE A 75 -7.72 4.57 9.60
N ALA A 76 -6.49 5.07 9.72
CA ALA A 76 -5.30 4.24 9.87
C ALA A 76 -5.37 3.35 11.12
N ASN A 77 -5.76 3.91 12.26
CA ASN A 77 -5.88 3.19 13.53
C ASN A 77 -6.98 2.13 13.47
N TYR A 78 -8.12 2.46 12.87
CA TYR A 78 -9.21 1.53 12.64
C TYR A 78 -8.76 0.34 11.79
N LEU A 79 -8.13 0.59 10.63
CA LEU A 79 -7.65 -0.47 9.74
C LEU A 79 -6.64 -1.40 10.43
N ILE A 80 -5.68 -0.84 11.17
CA ILE A 80 -4.70 -1.64 11.93
C ILE A 80 -5.41 -2.51 12.97
N THR A 81 -6.35 -1.93 13.71
CA THR A 81 -7.12 -2.64 14.75
C THR A 81 -8.06 -3.70 14.16
N ALA A 82 -8.56 -3.48 12.94
CA ALA A 82 -9.36 -4.43 12.18
C ALA A 82 -8.55 -5.62 11.62
N GLY A 83 -7.22 -5.60 11.76
CA GLY A 83 -6.32 -6.65 11.30
C GLY A 83 -5.70 -6.38 9.92
N CYS A 84 -5.84 -5.17 9.38
CA CYS A 84 -5.17 -4.80 8.14
C CYS A 84 -3.69 -4.50 8.39
N THR A 85 -2.84 -5.02 7.52
CA THR A 85 -1.40 -4.74 7.52
C THR A 85 -1.12 -3.51 6.68
N ARG A 86 -0.47 -2.51 7.26
CA ARG A 86 -0.09 -1.29 6.55
C ARG A 86 1.18 -1.51 5.73
N ILE A 87 1.06 -1.47 4.40
CA ILE A 87 2.17 -1.68 3.48
C ILE A 87 2.70 -0.39 2.88
N GLN A 88 1.97 0.72 2.88
CA GLN A 88 2.51 2.06 2.67
C GLN A 88 1.68 3.03 3.50
N LYS A 89 2.04 4.32 3.51
CA LYS A 89 1.36 5.33 4.32
C LYS A 89 -0.16 5.29 4.12
N SER A 90 -0.62 5.11 2.88
CA SER A 90 -2.04 5.08 2.54
C SER A 90 -2.47 3.77 1.86
N VAL A 91 -1.76 2.66 2.11
CA VAL A 91 -2.02 1.37 1.45
C VAL A 91 -1.94 0.24 2.46
N TYR A 92 -2.95 -0.63 2.45
CA TYR A 92 -3.13 -1.72 3.40
C TYR A 92 -3.54 -3.01 2.70
N LEU A 93 -3.16 -4.14 3.28
CA LEU A 93 -3.57 -5.48 2.86
C LEU A 93 -4.24 -6.22 4.01
N ILE A 94 -5.24 -7.03 3.70
CA ILE A 94 -5.85 -7.96 4.65
C ILE A 94 -6.23 -9.25 3.93
N LYS A 95 -6.07 -10.40 4.59
CA LYS A 95 -6.65 -11.67 4.14
C LYS A 95 -7.79 -12.05 5.07
N THR A 96 -9.01 -12.02 4.56
CA THR A 96 -10.22 -12.23 5.38
C THR A 96 -11.38 -12.78 4.56
N ALA A 97 -12.46 -13.20 5.23
CA ALA A 97 -13.70 -13.62 4.59
C ALA A 97 -14.49 -12.42 4.04
N ASN A 98 -15.33 -12.62 3.04
CA ASN A 98 -16.09 -11.53 2.41
C ASN A 98 -16.94 -10.75 3.41
N ALA A 99 -17.61 -11.43 4.35
CA ALA A 99 -18.44 -10.77 5.35
C ALA A 99 -17.68 -9.71 6.16
N ARG A 100 -16.45 -10.03 6.58
CA ARG A 100 -15.61 -9.09 7.34
C ARG A 100 -15.09 -7.94 6.46
N PHE A 101 -14.89 -8.20 5.17
CA PHE A 101 -14.52 -7.15 4.22
C PHE A 101 -15.68 -6.16 4.00
N GLU A 102 -16.92 -6.64 3.86
CA GLU A 102 -18.12 -5.79 3.75
C GLU A 102 -18.32 -4.94 5.03
N GLU A 103 -18.10 -5.50 6.22
CA GLU A 103 -18.14 -4.73 7.47
C GLU A 103 -17.13 -3.56 7.47
N ILE A 104 -15.92 -3.79 6.98
CA ILE A 104 -14.88 -2.76 6.85
C ILE A 104 -15.31 -1.71 5.82
N HIS A 105 -15.83 -2.16 4.68
CA HIS A 105 -16.33 -1.29 3.62
C HIS A 105 -17.43 -0.35 4.15
N ASP A 106 -18.44 -0.90 4.82
CA ASP A 106 -19.58 -0.14 5.34
C ASP A 106 -19.14 0.85 6.41
N THR A 107 -18.24 0.45 7.32
CA THR A 107 -17.68 1.37 8.32
C THR A 107 -16.95 2.54 7.67
N LEU A 108 -16.12 2.28 6.66
CA LEU A 108 -15.38 3.34 5.96
C LEU A 108 -16.31 4.24 5.14
N ARG A 109 -17.37 3.68 4.55
CA ARG A 109 -18.41 4.46 3.85
C ARG A 109 -19.09 5.42 4.82
N GLU A 110 -19.58 4.91 5.95
CA GLU A 110 -20.23 5.73 6.98
C GLU A 110 -19.32 6.85 7.48
N VAL A 111 -18.06 6.53 7.81
CA VAL A 111 -17.07 7.53 8.23
C VAL A 111 -16.87 8.60 7.15
N ASN A 112 -16.74 8.21 5.89
CA ASN A 112 -16.54 9.15 4.79
C ASN A 112 -17.75 10.07 4.55
N GLU A 113 -18.96 9.64 4.91
CA GLU A 113 -20.18 10.45 4.81
C GLU A 113 -20.35 11.45 5.97
N LEU A 114 -19.61 11.30 7.09
CA LEU A 114 -19.72 12.18 8.26
C LEU A 114 -19.23 13.62 8.00
N TYR A 115 -18.48 13.85 6.93
CA TYR A 115 -17.86 15.12 6.63
C TYR A 115 -17.89 15.39 5.12
N ALA A 116 -18.12 16.64 4.73
CA ALA A 116 -18.00 17.02 3.32
C ALA A 116 -16.53 17.00 2.92
N ASN A 117 -16.16 16.04 2.07
CA ASN A 117 -14.81 15.84 1.57
C ASN A 117 -14.80 15.39 0.11
N ASP A 118 -13.66 15.60 -0.53
CA ASP A 118 -13.33 15.05 -1.84
C ASP A 118 -12.31 13.89 -1.70
N ASP A 119 -12.25 13.27 -0.51
CA ASP A 119 -11.33 12.19 -0.22
C ASP A 119 -11.81 10.90 -0.91
N SER A 120 -10.87 10.02 -1.22
CA SER A 120 -11.17 8.75 -1.90
C SER A 120 -10.66 7.57 -1.11
N ILE A 121 -11.50 6.54 -0.97
CA ILE A 121 -11.13 5.26 -0.38
C ILE A 121 -11.48 4.18 -1.40
N ILE A 122 -10.50 3.36 -1.76
CA ILE A 122 -10.61 2.31 -2.77
C ILE A 122 -10.32 0.98 -2.10
N LEU A 123 -11.27 0.06 -2.20
CA LEU A 123 -11.15 -1.31 -1.71
C LEU A 123 -11.24 -2.26 -2.92
N VAL A 124 -10.25 -3.14 -3.06
CA VAL A 124 -10.15 -4.04 -4.22
C VAL A 124 -9.91 -5.48 -3.75
N PRO A 125 -10.78 -6.44 -4.11
CA PRO A 125 -10.44 -7.85 -3.99
C PRO A 125 -9.33 -8.19 -4.98
N VAL A 126 -8.26 -8.81 -4.49
CA VAL A 126 -7.10 -9.20 -5.30
C VAL A 126 -6.83 -10.68 -5.13
N ASN A 127 -6.52 -11.38 -6.22
CA ASN A 127 -6.11 -12.77 -6.12
C ASN A 127 -4.74 -12.85 -5.47
N SER A 128 -4.51 -13.87 -4.65
CA SER A 128 -3.21 -14.08 -4.02
C SER A 128 -2.06 -14.23 -5.03
N SER A 129 -2.35 -14.70 -6.26
CA SER A 129 -1.38 -14.74 -7.37
C SER A 129 -0.92 -13.35 -7.81
N ASP A 130 -1.84 -12.39 -7.89
CA ASP A 130 -1.58 -11.05 -8.41
C ASP A 130 -0.72 -10.26 -7.42
N VAL A 131 -0.95 -10.47 -6.12
CA VAL A 131 -0.15 -9.85 -5.06
C VAL A 131 1.29 -10.41 -5.04
N ARG A 132 1.52 -11.69 -5.38
CA ARG A 132 2.89 -12.25 -5.51
C ARG A 132 3.68 -11.60 -6.65
N GLY A 133 2.99 -11.16 -7.70
CA GLY A 133 3.58 -10.46 -8.83
C GLY A 133 3.91 -8.99 -8.54
N MET A 134 3.68 -8.50 -7.32
CA MET A 134 3.94 -7.11 -6.94
C MET A 134 5.42 -6.77 -7.14
N LYS A 135 5.68 -5.69 -7.88
CA LYS A 135 7.01 -5.10 -8.06
C LYS A 135 7.12 -3.88 -7.17
N LEU A 136 8.16 -3.83 -6.35
CA LEU A 136 8.44 -2.70 -5.48
C LEU A 136 9.64 -1.93 -6.05
N ILE A 137 9.64 -0.61 -5.92
CA ILE A 137 10.73 0.27 -6.36
C ILE A 137 11.09 1.20 -5.19
N GLY A 138 12.38 1.26 -4.84
CA GLY A 138 12.90 2.16 -3.79
C GLY A 138 13.67 1.41 -2.68
N GLN A 139 14.64 2.10 -2.07
CA GLN A 139 15.56 1.64 -1.01
C GLN A 139 16.22 0.27 -1.22
N ASN A 140 17.48 0.23 -1.70
CA ASN A 140 18.47 -0.87 -1.63
C ASN A 140 17.97 -2.33 -1.54
N VAL A 141 16.89 -2.68 -2.22
CA VAL A 141 16.48 -4.06 -2.43
C VAL A 141 16.31 -4.19 -3.93
N ASP A 142 17.15 -5.02 -4.55
CA ASP A 142 16.83 -5.58 -5.85
C ASP A 142 15.56 -6.41 -5.66
N ILE A 143 14.39 -5.78 -5.81
CA ILE A 143 13.09 -6.45 -5.71
C ILE A 143 12.86 -7.19 -7.02
N GLN A 144 13.71 -8.20 -7.24
CA GLN A 144 13.41 -9.28 -8.15
C GLN A 144 12.70 -10.34 -7.32
N LEU A 145 11.39 -10.41 -7.53
CA LEU A 145 10.56 -11.57 -7.23
C LEU A 145 10.17 -11.75 -5.74
N ILE A 146 9.03 -11.15 -5.34
CA ILE A 146 8.18 -11.65 -4.23
C ILE A 146 7.53 -13.02 -4.63
N THR A 147 7.98 -13.61 -5.73
CA THR A 147 7.20 -14.53 -6.58
C THR A 147 7.75 -15.96 -6.62
N ASP A 148 8.87 -16.29 -5.95
CA ASP A 148 9.30 -17.69 -5.81
C ASP A 148 9.38 -18.15 -4.35
N PRO A 149 8.57 -19.14 -3.93
CA PRO A 149 9.00 -20.06 -2.87
C PRO A 149 10.27 -20.78 -3.35
N PRO A 150 11.28 -21.04 -2.49
CA PRO A 150 12.39 -21.90 -2.86
C PRO A 150 11.86 -23.34 -3.00
N ASN A 151 11.32 -23.68 -4.16
CA ASN A 151 10.97 -25.04 -4.54
C ASN A 151 12.02 -25.67 -5.47
N THR A 152 13.28 -25.24 -5.34
CA THR A 152 14.41 -25.95 -5.94
C THR A 152 15.39 -26.32 -4.84
N LEU A 153 15.13 -27.45 -4.18
CA LEU A 153 16.17 -28.24 -3.54
C LEU A 153 17.08 -28.75 -4.67
N PHE A 154 18.28 -28.19 -4.79
CA PHE A 154 19.34 -28.85 -5.54
C PHE A 154 19.82 -30.03 -4.70
N PHE A 155 19.63 -31.25 -5.22
CA PHE A 155 20.29 -32.46 -4.75
C PHE A 155 21.57 -32.68 -5.54
#